data_AF-A0A183K8Y7-F1
#
_entry.id   AF-A0A183K8Y7-F1
#
_cell.length_a   1.000
_cell.length_b   1.000
_cell.length_c   1.000
_cell.angle_alpha   90.00
_cell.angle_beta   90.00
_cell.angle_gamma   90.00
#
_symmetry.space_group_name_H-M   'P 1'
#
loop_
_entity.id
_entity.type
_entity.pdbx_description
1 polymer ?
#
loop_
_entity_poly.entity_id
_entity_poly.type
_entity_poly.pdbx_seq_one_letter_code
_entity_poly.pdbx_strand_id
1 'polypeptide(L)'
;MFLIDWEPPKFNRNVNNVNPSSNTDIQLSSRSQSLGKYNMINDNLEARPKKELRSSLPPSSISNQMEDTGISVWRIIYVANEWNEIQTYRKTSCLITIACVLILMQVIGLENLASSDAKSNVVLNSYEYQSPQSRIFRIALILSIFSVIGIIQWLFSITLWERCFSDKLRSFADLCSVANVSVFLFAQSNFGYYIHGHSPTGRSDVDLGGITQMLSIENEGIAPKRGITPDSNDHTYRMALPSGLRQTFNRLYTPLLNLTLNTDKYGKHASPQAITNEVYHNINRYLKRFISRDDPDGLRYRIVRRKAFEDILDGEFDDTTFEGLFYIDDGNSFGDTLYYGNEWLLFTFDALLFCLVDLLSQNLILSAFFVILIGSIFTLLRDDLGRRNTARKTLIDERFLI
;
A
#
# COMPACT_ATOMS: atom_id res chain seq x y z
N MET A 1 3.47 -7.85 4.30
CA MET A 1 2.94 -6.52 4.65
C MET A 1 2.00 -6.68 5.81
N PHE A 2 2.17 -5.87 6.85
CA PHE A 2 1.22 -5.69 7.93
C PHE A 2 1.04 -4.18 8.14
N LEU A 3 -0.18 -3.74 8.44
CA LEU A 3 -0.51 -2.33 8.65
C LEU A 3 -0.66 -2.07 10.15
N ILE A 4 0.24 -1.24 10.69
CA ILE A 4 0.26 -0.84 12.09
C ILE A 4 -0.57 0.43 12.20
N ASP A 5 -1.75 0.34 12.79
CA ASP A 5 -2.62 1.50 13.02
C ASP A 5 -2.28 2.14 14.35
N TRP A 6 -1.77 3.37 14.33
CA TRP A 6 -1.31 4.10 15.49
C TRP A 6 -2.41 4.79 16.30
N GLU A 7 -3.61 4.94 15.74
CA GLU A 7 -4.67 5.71 16.36
C GLU A 7 -5.04 5.17 17.76
N PRO A 8 -5.14 6.04 18.77
CA PRO A 8 -5.55 5.64 20.10
C PRO A 8 -7.08 5.43 20.16
N PRO A 9 -7.58 4.53 21.03
CA PRO A 9 -9.03 4.35 21.22
C PRO A 9 -9.69 5.63 21.74
N LYS A 10 -10.82 5.99 21.14
CA LYS A 10 -11.69 7.09 21.59
C LYS A 10 -12.53 6.59 22.76
N PHE A 11 -12.03 6.70 23.98
CA PHE A 11 -12.87 6.43 25.16
C PHE A 11 -14.02 7.44 25.23
N ASN A 12 -15.25 6.96 25.03
CA ASN A 12 -16.46 7.72 25.29
C ASN A 12 -16.53 8.03 26.81
N ARG A 13 -16.21 9.27 27.20
CA ARG A 13 -16.30 9.75 28.60
C ARG A 13 -17.74 9.77 29.17
N ASN A 14 -18.75 9.31 28.43
CA ASN A 14 -20.16 9.48 28.79
C ASN A 14 -20.82 8.28 29.49
N VAL A 15 -20.07 7.24 29.86
CA VAL A 15 -20.58 6.15 30.70
C VAL A 15 -19.96 6.27 32.08
N ASN A 16 -20.40 7.26 32.86
CA ASN A 16 -20.35 7.32 34.33
C ASN A 16 -20.88 8.67 34.84
N ASN A 17 -22.13 9.04 34.49
CA ASN A 17 -22.92 9.95 35.32
C ASN A 17 -24.04 9.14 35.97
N VAL A 18 -23.64 8.23 36.88
CA VAL A 18 -24.55 7.75 37.91
C VAL A 18 -24.64 8.88 38.93
N ASN A 19 -25.71 9.68 38.86
CA ASN A 19 -26.00 10.71 39.85
C ASN A 19 -26.08 10.06 41.25
N PRO A 20 -25.27 10.48 42.24
CA PRO A 20 -25.61 10.23 43.63
C PRO A 20 -26.67 11.26 44.02
N SER A 21 -27.74 10.76 44.62
CA SER A 21 -28.77 11.53 45.31
C SER A 21 -28.18 12.50 46.33
N SER A 22 -28.52 13.79 46.25
CA SER A 22 -28.52 14.66 47.42
C SER A 22 -29.59 15.75 47.28
N ASN A 23 -30.54 15.73 48.22
CA ASN A 23 -31.44 16.84 48.50
C ASN A 23 -30.62 18.00 49.06
N THR A 24 -30.87 19.23 48.60
CA THR A 24 -30.95 20.41 49.48
C THR A 24 -31.64 21.57 48.76
N ASP A 25 -32.57 22.18 49.49
CA ASP A 25 -33.38 23.33 49.12
C ASP A 25 -32.55 24.60 48.83
N ILE A 26 -33.16 25.55 48.08
CA ILE A 26 -33.40 26.96 48.48
C ILE A 26 -33.47 27.93 47.27
N GLN A 27 -34.56 28.70 47.26
CA GLN A 27 -34.82 30.05 46.70
C GLN A 27 -35.07 30.30 45.19
N LEU A 28 -36.36 30.54 44.91
CA LEU A 28 -36.95 31.83 44.49
C LEU A 28 -36.16 32.72 43.52
N SER A 29 -36.71 32.89 42.31
CA SER A 29 -36.82 34.21 41.66
C SER A 29 -37.82 34.16 40.51
N SER A 30 -38.80 35.05 40.59
CA SER A 30 -39.94 35.25 39.71
C SER A 30 -39.68 36.30 38.63
N ARG A 31 -40.34 36.14 37.47
CA ARG A 31 -40.83 37.15 36.48
C ARG A 31 -40.75 36.52 35.09
N SER A 32 -41.69 36.68 34.16
CA SER A 32 -43.00 37.35 34.10
C SER A 32 -43.54 37.16 32.67
N GLN A 33 -44.84 37.43 32.50
CA GLN A 33 -45.58 37.72 31.24
C GLN A 33 -46.07 36.47 30.48
N SER A 34 -47.34 36.05 30.49
CA SER A 34 -48.67 36.69 30.33
C SER A 34 -49.20 36.67 28.88
N LEU A 35 -50.41 36.09 28.79
CA LEU A 35 -51.48 36.25 27.81
C LEU A 35 -51.44 35.49 26.47
N GLY A 36 -52.48 34.69 26.28
CA GLY A 36 -52.96 34.23 24.97
C GLY A 36 -53.91 33.03 25.04
N LYS A 37 -55.11 33.20 25.61
CA LYS A 37 -56.24 32.26 25.43
C LYS A 37 -56.55 32.12 23.94
N TYR A 38 -56.89 30.93 23.44
CA TYR A 38 -58.13 30.66 22.68
C TYR A 38 -58.39 29.15 22.51
N ASN A 39 -59.50 28.73 23.11
CA ASN A 39 -60.48 27.67 22.83
C ASN A 39 -60.14 26.37 22.07
N MET A 40 -60.51 25.29 22.79
CA MET A 40 -60.98 23.98 22.33
C MET A 40 -61.98 24.04 21.16
N ILE A 41 -61.81 23.13 20.19
CA ILE A 41 -62.91 22.39 19.55
C ILE A 41 -62.46 20.93 19.42
N ASN A 42 -63.25 20.04 20.03
CA ASN A 42 -63.23 18.59 19.85
C ASN A 42 -64.01 18.26 18.57
N ASP A 43 -63.52 17.32 17.76
CA ASP A 43 -64.40 16.48 16.96
C ASP A 43 -63.85 15.04 16.88
N ASN A 44 -64.72 14.11 17.23
CA ASN A 44 -64.54 12.66 17.25
C ASN A 44 -64.49 12.08 15.84
N LEU A 45 -63.67 11.05 15.58
CA LEU A 45 -64.11 9.89 14.79
C LEU A 45 -63.11 8.73 14.89
N GLU A 46 -63.68 7.53 15.07
CA GLU A 46 -63.06 6.25 15.38
C GLU A 46 -62.07 5.74 14.31
N ALA A 47 -60.98 5.10 14.75
CA ALA A 47 -60.22 4.16 13.93
C ALA A 47 -59.72 2.97 14.79
N ARG A 48 -60.12 1.76 14.37
CA ARG A 48 -59.80 0.44 14.94
C ARG A 48 -58.28 0.19 15.14
N PRO A 49 -57.87 -0.68 16.08
CA PRO A 49 -56.46 -0.99 16.28
C PRO A 49 -55.96 -1.92 15.17
N LYS A 50 -55.03 -1.44 14.34
CA LYS A 50 -54.19 -2.34 13.53
C LYS A 50 -53.14 -2.96 14.45
N LYS A 51 -53.24 -4.27 14.67
CA LYS A 51 -52.13 -5.11 15.16
C LYS A 51 -50.93 -4.91 14.23
N GLU A 52 -49.95 -4.10 14.65
CA GLU A 52 -48.60 -4.23 14.13
C GLU A 52 -47.94 -5.42 14.82
N LEU A 53 -47.74 -6.49 14.05
CA LEU A 53 -46.87 -7.61 14.38
C LEU A 53 -45.41 -7.10 14.36
N ARG A 54 -45.00 -6.41 15.43
CA ARG A 54 -43.58 -6.19 15.71
C ARG A 54 -43.03 -7.47 16.31
N SER A 55 -42.42 -8.31 15.46
CA SER A 55 -41.49 -9.34 15.89
C SER A 55 -40.29 -8.65 16.54
N SER A 56 -40.44 -8.34 17.83
CA SER A 56 -39.40 -7.82 18.70
C SER A 56 -38.61 -9.01 19.24
N LEU A 57 -37.65 -9.49 18.45
CA LEU A 57 -36.49 -10.15 19.03
C LEU A 57 -35.67 -9.05 19.72
N PRO A 58 -35.40 -9.13 21.04
CA PRO A 58 -34.57 -8.13 21.70
C PRO A 58 -33.14 -8.23 21.16
N PRO A 59 -32.47 -7.11 20.78
CA PRO A 59 -31.08 -7.12 20.34
C PRO A 59 -30.12 -7.17 21.52
N SER A 60 -30.41 -8.00 22.53
CA SER A 60 -29.73 -7.95 23.83
C SER A 60 -28.71 -9.07 24.06
N SER A 61 -28.28 -9.78 23.02
CA SER A 61 -27.23 -10.81 23.13
C SER A 61 -26.01 -10.60 22.22
N ILE A 62 -26.03 -9.60 21.33
CA ILE A 62 -24.92 -9.29 20.42
C ILE A 62 -24.13 -8.05 20.90
N SER A 63 -24.74 -7.19 21.73
CA SER A 63 -24.16 -5.89 22.12
C SER A 63 -23.02 -5.95 23.14
N ASN A 64 -22.78 -7.08 23.81
CA ASN A 64 -21.83 -7.15 24.93
C ASN A 64 -20.42 -7.64 24.55
N GLN A 65 -20.10 -7.79 23.27
CA GLN A 65 -18.79 -8.31 22.83
C GLN A 65 -18.02 -7.42 21.85
N MET A 66 -18.55 -6.26 21.46
CA MET A 66 -17.78 -5.27 20.69
C MET A 66 -17.48 -4.08 21.58
N GLU A 67 -16.27 -4.03 22.15
CA GLU A 67 -15.71 -2.78 22.65
C GLU A 67 -15.54 -1.85 21.44
N ASP A 68 -16.45 -0.89 21.29
CA ASP A 68 -16.30 0.17 20.28
C ASP A 68 -15.16 1.09 20.71
N THR A 69 -13.99 0.85 20.11
CA THR A 69 -12.81 1.69 20.32
C THR A 69 -12.93 3.05 19.63
N GLY A 70 -13.96 3.27 18.80
CA GLY A 70 -14.18 4.52 18.05
C GLY A 70 -13.10 4.83 17.00
N ILE A 71 -12.24 3.85 16.67
CA ILE A 71 -11.17 3.99 15.68
C ILE A 71 -11.73 3.69 14.29
N SER A 72 -11.51 4.58 13.33
CA SER A 72 -11.94 4.35 11.95
C SER A 72 -11.04 3.32 11.27
N VAL A 73 -11.64 2.25 10.74
CA VAL A 73 -10.95 1.23 9.93
C VAL A 73 -10.62 1.76 8.52
N TRP A 74 -11.31 2.81 8.06
CA TRP A 74 -11.19 3.33 6.70
C TRP A 74 -9.78 3.80 6.35
N ARG A 75 -9.00 4.28 7.32
CA ARG A 75 -7.60 4.69 7.10
C ARG A 75 -6.73 3.51 6.66
N ILE A 76 -6.91 2.37 7.31
CA ILE A 76 -6.19 1.13 6.98
C ILE A 76 -6.61 0.64 5.59
N ILE A 77 -7.92 0.64 5.30
CA ILE A 77 -8.45 0.27 3.98
C ILE A 77 -7.91 1.18 2.89
N TYR A 78 -7.84 2.49 3.16
CA TYR A 78 -7.34 3.47 2.19
C TYR A 78 -5.86 3.23 1.89
N VAL A 79 -5.02 3.06 2.91
CA VAL A 79 -3.60 2.71 2.73
C VAL A 79 -3.43 1.37 2.00
N ALA A 80 -4.27 0.38 2.29
CA ALA A 80 -4.22 -0.91 1.60
C ALA A 80 -4.60 -0.82 0.11
N ASN A 81 -5.57 0.03 -0.23
CA ASN A 81 -5.97 0.30 -1.62
C ASN A 81 -4.86 1.00 -2.40
N GLU A 82 -4.28 2.05 -1.83
CA GLU A 82 -3.18 2.80 -2.45
C GLU A 82 -1.95 1.90 -2.63
N TRP A 83 -1.69 1.00 -1.68
CA TRP A 83 -0.68 -0.05 -1.86
C TRP A 83 -1.00 -0.97 -3.04
N ASN A 84 -2.27 -1.33 -3.25
CA ASN A 84 -2.69 -2.19 -4.35
C ASN A 84 -2.50 -1.50 -5.72
N GLU A 85 -2.83 -0.21 -5.80
CA GLU A 85 -2.68 0.59 -7.02
C GLU A 85 -1.21 0.69 -7.47
N ILE A 86 -0.26 0.85 -6.53
CA ILE A 86 1.16 1.02 -6.88
C ILE A 86 1.89 -0.29 -7.24
N GLN A 87 1.27 -1.48 -7.08
CA GLN A 87 2.00 -2.75 -7.23
C GLN A 87 2.52 -3.02 -8.63
N THR A 88 1.74 -2.65 -9.63
CA THR A 88 2.04 -2.84 -11.05
C THR A 88 2.45 -1.53 -11.74
N TYR A 89 2.66 -0.46 -10.97
CA TYR A 89 3.18 0.79 -11.50
C TYR A 89 4.61 0.59 -12.05
N ARG A 90 4.80 0.94 -13.32
CA ARG A 90 6.06 0.86 -14.05
C ARG A 90 6.55 2.24 -14.45
N LYS A 91 7.87 2.43 -14.49
CA LYS A 91 8.49 3.68 -14.96
C LYS A 91 8.43 3.80 -16.48
N THR A 92 8.56 2.67 -17.17
CA THR A 92 8.52 2.61 -18.64
C THR A 92 7.19 2.04 -19.10
N SER A 93 6.74 2.49 -20.27
CA SER A 93 5.50 2.02 -20.86
C SER A 93 5.81 1.03 -21.97
N CYS A 94 5.54 -0.26 -21.73
CA CYS A 94 5.75 -1.35 -22.68
C CYS A 94 5.13 -1.05 -24.06
N LEU A 95 3.90 -0.52 -24.08
CA LEU A 95 3.18 -0.21 -25.32
C LEU A 95 3.91 0.84 -26.17
N ILE A 96 4.32 1.95 -25.56
CA ILE A 96 5.11 3.00 -26.22
C ILE A 96 6.43 2.44 -26.74
N THR A 97 7.13 1.62 -25.94
CA THR A 97 8.38 0.99 -26.37
C THR A 97 8.18 0.14 -27.62
N ILE A 98 7.19 -0.74 -27.62
CA ILE A 98 6.89 -1.64 -28.75
C ILE A 98 6.44 -0.83 -29.97
N ALA A 99 5.59 0.19 -29.80
CA ALA A 99 5.16 1.05 -30.90
C ALA A 99 6.35 1.78 -31.54
N CYS A 100 7.25 2.35 -30.74
CA CYS A 100 8.47 2.99 -31.23
C CYS A 100 9.39 2.00 -31.97
N VAL A 101 9.57 0.79 -31.43
CA VAL A 101 10.37 -0.27 -32.10
C VAL A 101 9.77 -0.63 -33.45
N LEU A 102 8.45 -0.82 -33.54
CA LEU A 102 7.77 -1.12 -34.80
C LEU A 102 7.91 0.02 -35.82
N ILE A 103 7.74 1.27 -35.40
CA ILE A 103 7.90 2.43 -36.27
C ILE A 103 9.34 2.50 -36.81
N LEU A 104 10.34 2.35 -35.94
CA LEU A 104 11.75 2.42 -36.32
C LEU A 104 12.15 1.25 -37.23
N MET A 105 11.73 0.04 -36.91
CA MET A 105 12.09 -1.15 -37.68
C MET A 105 11.36 -1.23 -39.02
N GLN A 106 10.04 -1.06 -39.02
CA GLN A 106 9.18 -1.34 -40.16
C GLN A 106 8.81 -0.10 -40.98
N VAL A 107 8.51 1.04 -40.34
CA VAL A 107 8.06 2.25 -41.06
C VAL A 107 9.25 3.02 -41.61
N ILE A 108 10.28 3.22 -40.79
CA ILE A 108 11.53 3.86 -41.23
C ILE A 108 12.36 2.87 -42.07
N GLY A 109 12.21 1.56 -41.83
CA GLY A 109 12.94 0.52 -42.57
C GLY A 109 14.32 0.23 -42.00
N LEU A 110 14.56 0.49 -40.70
CA LEU A 110 15.85 0.15 -40.08
C LEU A 110 16.17 -1.35 -40.15
N GLU A 111 15.16 -2.21 -40.34
CA GLU A 111 15.39 -3.64 -40.55
C GLU A 111 16.32 -3.94 -41.74
N ASN A 112 16.41 -3.02 -42.72
CA ASN A 112 17.29 -3.14 -43.87
C ASN A 112 18.78 -3.00 -43.52
N LEU A 113 19.12 -2.37 -42.37
CA LEU A 113 20.50 -2.34 -41.87
C LEU A 113 20.97 -3.70 -41.36
N ALA A 114 20.06 -4.65 -41.12
CA ALA A 114 20.42 -6.01 -40.74
C ALA A 114 20.84 -6.88 -41.94
N SER A 115 20.95 -6.31 -43.14
CA SER A 115 21.44 -7.02 -44.33
C SER A 115 22.89 -7.49 -44.14
N SER A 116 23.25 -8.61 -44.75
CA SER A 116 24.62 -9.13 -44.71
C SER A 116 25.56 -8.42 -45.70
N ASP A 117 25.11 -7.34 -46.34
CA ASP A 117 25.87 -6.59 -47.32
C ASP A 117 26.70 -5.49 -46.65
N ALA A 118 27.82 -5.11 -47.27
CA ALA A 118 28.63 -3.98 -46.84
C ALA A 118 27.94 -2.63 -47.08
N LYS A 119 26.95 -2.58 -48.00
CA LYS A 119 26.13 -1.39 -48.24
C LYS A 119 24.85 -1.44 -47.41
N SER A 120 24.78 -0.60 -46.38
CA SER A 120 23.58 -0.44 -45.55
C SER A 120 22.78 0.77 -46.02
N ASN A 121 21.67 0.51 -46.72
CA ASN A 121 20.69 1.54 -47.09
C ASN A 121 19.39 1.32 -46.32
N VAL A 122 18.82 2.41 -45.78
CA VAL A 122 17.54 2.37 -45.06
C VAL A 122 16.37 2.17 -46.02
N VAL A 123 16.45 2.79 -47.21
CA VAL A 123 15.47 2.64 -48.29
C VAL A 123 16.06 1.72 -49.35
N LEU A 124 15.34 0.64 -49.65
CA LEU A 124 15.75 -0.31 -50.68
C LEU A 124 15.20 0.11 -52.05
N ASN A 125 16.07 0.11 -53.06
CA ASN A 125 15.67 0.15 -54.46
C ASN A 125 15.32 -1.27 -54.92
N SER A 126 14.12 -1.48 -55.45
CA SER A 126 13.66 -2.80 -55.95
C SER A 126 14.49 -3.35 -57.11
N TYR A 127 15.32 -2.51 -57.73
CA TYR A 127 16.18 -2.84 -58.86
C TYR A 127 17.61 -3.21 -58.46
N GLU A 128 17.97 -3.06 -57.18
CA GLU A 128 19.29 -3.42 -56.66
C GLU A 128 19.29 -4.82 -56.04
N TYR A 129 20.45 -5.46 -56.04
CA TYR A 129 20.64 -6.76 -55.40
C TYR A 129 20.34 -6.66 -53.89
N GLN A 130 19.51 -7.57 -53.38
CA GLN A 130 19.16 -7.63 -51.97
C GLN A 130 19.82 -8.85 -51.33
N SER A 131 20.78 -8.60 -50.44
CA SER A 131 21.42 -9.64 -49.63
C SER A 131 20.47 -10.15 -48.54
N PRO A 132 20.48 -11.45 -48.21
CA PRO A 132 19.68 -11.98 -47.11
C PRO A 132 20.02 -11.31 -45.77
N GLN A 133 18.99 -11.10 -44.96
CA GLN A 133 19.14 -10.54 -43.62
C GLN A 133 19.90 -11.50 -42.70
N SER A 134 20.86 -10.96 -41.96
CA SER A 134 21.55 -11.69 -40.90
C SER A 134 20.72 -11.66 -39.62
N ARG A 135 20.41 -12.85 -39.11
CA ARG A 135 19.61 -12.99 -37.88
C ARG A 135 20.29 -12.37 -36.66
N ILE A 136 21.63 -12.47 -36.59
CA ILE A 136 22.41 -11.91 -35.48
C ILE A 136 22.35 -10.37 -35.51
N PHE A 137 22.55 -9.76 -36.68
CA PHE A 137 22.48 -8.31 -36.82
C PHE A 137 21.06 -7.78 -36.57
N ARG A 138 20.03 -8.51 -36.99
CA ARG A 138 18.63 -8.15 -36.71
C ARG A 138 18.33 -8.11 -35.21
N ILE A 139 18.74 -9.14 -34.46
CA ILE A 139 18.58 -9.16 -33.00
C ILE A 139 19.38 -8.04 -32.34
N ALA A 140 20.64 -7.84 -32.73
CA ALA A 140 21.48 -6.78 -32.17
C ALA A 140 20.88 -5.38 -32.41
N LEU A 141 20.32 -5.15 -33.61
CA LEU A 141 19.64 -3.92 -33.96
C LEU A 141 18.39 -3.70 -33.09
N ILE A 142 17.54 -4.72 -32.94
CA ILE A 142 16.35 -4.66 -32.09
C ILE A 142 16.72 -4.34 -30.65
N LEU A 143 17.70 -5.05 -30.07
CA LEU A 143 18.17 -4.81 -28.70
C LEU A 143 18.76 -3.41 -28.52
N SER A 144 19.50 -2.91 -29.53
CA SER A 144 20.02 -1.55 -29.52
C SER A 144 18.90 -0.51 -29.51
N ILE A 145 17.88 -0.68 -30.35
CA ILE A 145 16.72 0.22 -30.41
C ILE A 145 15.94 0.18 -29.09
N PHE A 146 15.66 -1.02 -28.56
CA PHE A 146 15.05 -1.18 -27.24
C PHE A 146 15.85 -0.44 -26.17
N SER A 147 17.17 -0.63 -26.12
CA SER A 147 18.03 0.01 -25.11
C SER A 147 17.97 1.54 -25.20
N VAL A 148 18.04 2.10 -26.41
CA VAL A 148 17.95 3.56 -26.61
C VAL A 148 16.59 4.10 -26.17
N ILE A 149 15.49 3.46 -26.57
CA ILE A 149 14.14 3.89 -26.16
C ILE A 149 13.95 3.76 -24.65
N GLY A 150 14.43 2.66 -24.06
CA GLY A 150 14.37 2.40 -22.63
C GLY A 150 15.12 3.47 -21.83
N ILE A 151 16.34 3.82 -22.24
CA ILE A 151 17.12 4.91 -21.62
C ILE A 151 16.38 6.24 -21.73
N ILE A 152 15.81 6.56 -22.90
CA ILE A 152 15.04 7.80 -23.09
C ILE A 152 13.82 7.84 -22.17
N GLN A 153 13.03 6.76 -22.11
CA GLN A 153 11.86 6.69 -21.23
C GLN A 153 12.25 6.76 -19.75
N TRP A 154 13.31 6.07 -19.35
CA TRP A 154 13.81 6.09 -17.98
C TRP A 154 14.31 7.48 -17.57
N LEU A 155 15.10 8.15 -18.43
CA LEU A 155 15.52 9.52 -18.20
C LEU A 155 14.32 10.47 -18.13
N PHE A 156 13.35 10.34 -19.02
CA PHE A 156 12.12 11.14 -18.98
C PHE A 156 11.37 10.93 -17.67
N SER A 157 11.21 9.68 -17.23
CA SER A 157 10.54 9.33 -15.97
C SER A 157 11.23 9.98 -14.77
N ILE A 158 12.55 9.85 -14.63
CA ILE A 158 13.26 10.40 -13.47
C ILE A 158 13.39 11.92 -13.52
N THR A 159 13.80 12.48 -14.67
CA THR A 159 14.17 13.90 -14.76
C THR A 159 12.97 14.83 -14.90
N LEU A 160 11.93 14.39 -15.60
CA LEU A 160 10.76 15.22 -15.91
C LEU A 160 9.54 14.76 -15.12
N TRP A 161 9.25 13.45 -15.07
CA TRP A 161 8.01 13.00 -14.44
C TRP A 161 8.08 13.06 -12.91
N GLU A 162 9.04 12.39 -12.29
CA GLU A 162 9.19 12.33 -10.84
C GLU A 162 9.52 13.71 -10.24
N ARG A 163 10.28 14.53 -10.97
CA ARG A 163 10.67 15.87 -10.51
C ARG A 163 9.58 16.93 -10.66
N CYS A 164 8.80 16.90 -11.75
CA CYS A 164 7.81 17.96 -12.03
C CYS A 164 6.39 17.62 -11.60
N PHE A 165 6.04 16.33 -11.48
CA PHE A 165 4.66 15.92 -11.24
C PHE A 165 4.49 15.22 -9.89
N SER A 166 4.91 13.96 -9.78
CA SER A 166 4.69 13.19 -8.56
C SER A 166 5.54 11.93 -8.54
N ASP A 167 6.26 11.75 -7.44
CA ASP A 167 6.84 10.47 -7.07
C ASP A 167 5.78 9.65 -6.31
N LYS A 168 5.30 8.57 -6.94
CA LYS A 168 4.25 7.71 -6.40
C LYS A 168 4.66 7.01 -5.11
N LEU A 169 5.94 6.64 -4.95
CA LEU A 169 6.41 5.94 -3.75
C LEU A 169 6.49 6.90 -2.57
N ARG A 170 7.02 8.11 -2.79
CA ARG A 170 7.03 9.16 -1.76
C ARG A 170 5.62 9.60 -1.37
N SER A 171 4.75 9.76 -2.35
CA SER A 171 3.34 10.11 -2.12
C SER A 171 2.63 9.05 -1.27
N PHE A 172 2.95 7.76 -1.48
CA PHE A 172 2.45 6.67 -0.64
C PHE A 172 3.00 6.74 0.80
N ALA A 173 4.30 7.03 0.98
CA ALA A 173 4.88 7.19 2.31
C ALA A 173 4.28 8.40 3.05
N ASP A 174 4.06 9.52 2.36
CA ASP A 174 3.39 10.70 2.92
C ASP A 174 1.95 10.39 3.31
N LEU A 175 1.22 9.65 2.46
CA LEU A 175 -0.13 9.19 2.80
C LEU A 175 -0.14 8.38 4.10
N CYS A 176 0.83 7.48 4.29
CA CYS A 176 0.94 6.68 5.51
C CYS A 176 1.06 7.58 6.77
N SER A 177 1.83 8.67 6.68
CA SER A 177 1.97 9.64 7.78
C SER A 177 0.67 10.40 8.09
N VAL A 178 -0.06 10.82 7.05
CA VAL A 178 -1.35 11.53 7.21
C VAL A 178 -2.43 10.59 7.73
N ALA A 179 -2.43 9.34 7.29
CA ALA A 179 -3.37 8.31 7.71
C ALA A 179 -3.07 7.73 9.10
N ASN A 180 -1.95 8.10 9.74
CA ASN A 180 -1.51 7.55 11.03
C ASN A 180 -1.37 6.01 11.01
N VAL A 181 -0.94 5.45 9.87
CA VAL A 181 -0.77 4.00 9.66
C VAL A 181 0.63 3.74 9.12
N SER A 182 1.41 2.91 9.82
CA SER A 182 2.73 2.47 9.32
C SER A 182 2.63 1.15 8.57
N VAL A 183 3.53 0.95 7.62
CA VAL A 183 3.59 -0.27 6.81
C VAL A 183 4.82 -1.07 7.18
N PHE A 184 4.60 -2.32 7.61
CA PHE A 184 5.67 -3.26 7.96
C PHE A 184 5.76 -4.36 6.89
N LEU A 185 6.82 -4.34 6.07
CA LEU A 185 6.97 -5.19 4.89
C LEU A 185 8.05 -6.24 5.11
N PHE A 186 7.67 -7.49 5.36
CA PHE A 186 8.61 -8.61 5.25
C PHE A 186 8.86 -8.98 3.78
N ALA A 187 10.05 -8.70 3.26
CA ALA A 187 10.51 -9.18 1.97
C ALA A 187 11.06 -10.61 2.09
N GLN A 188 11.79 -10.88 3.18
CA GLN A 188 12.27 -12.21 3.58
C GLN A 188 11.85 -12.52 5.03
N SER A 189 12.42 -13.55 5.66
CA SER A 189 12.09 -13.89 7.06
C SER A 189 12.51 -12.79 8.04
N ASN A 190 13.72 -12.28 7.83
CA ASN A 190 14.43 -11.34 8.70
C ASN A 190 14.75 -10.02 8.00
N PHE A 191 14.49 -9.90 6.70
CA PHE A 191 14.75 -8.68 5.94
C PHE A 191 13.44 -8.10 5.40
N GLY A 192 13.40 -6.78 5.28
CA GLY A 192 12.22 -6.10 4.77
C GLY A 192 12.35 -4.59 4.72
N TYR A 193 11.20 -3.94 4.61
CA TYR A 193 11.06 -2.49 4.57
C TYR A 193 10.05 -2.02 5.62
N TYR A 194 10.30 -0.86 6.19
CA TYR A 194 9.39 -0.20 7.12
C TYR A 194 9.12 1.22 6.64
N ILE A 195 7.83 1.55 6.54
CA ILE A 195 7.37 2.91 6.24
C ILE A 195 6.74 3.43 7.52
N HIS A 196 7.38 4.43 8.09
CA HIS A 196 6.90 5.13 9.27
C HIS A 196 5.79 6.09 8.87
N GLY A 197 4.61 5.82 9.41
CA GLY A 197 3.40 6.59 9.21
C GLY A 197 2.74 6.97 10.53
N HIS A 198 3.51 7.18 11.60
CA HIS A 198 2.97 7.78 12.81
C HIS A 198 2.78 9.27 12.56
N SER A 199 1.55 9.74 12.63
CA SER A 199 1.24 11.16 12.41
C SER A 199 1.98 12.02 13.43
N PRO A 200 2.59 13.16 13.04
CA PRO A 200 3.23 14.07 13.98
C PRO A 200 2.33 14.51 15.14
N THR A 201 1.03 14.63 14.87
CA THR A 201 0.02 15.02 15.86
C THR A 201 -0.60 13.83 16.59
N GLY A 202 -0.23 12.61 16.20
CA GLY A 202 -0.69 11.34 16.78
C GLY A 202 -2.16 10.99 16.50
N ARG A 203 -2.85 11.79 15.67
CA ARG A 203 -4.24 11.57 15.27
C ARG A 203 -4.44 11.86 13.79
N SER A 204 -5.39 11.15 13.19
CA SER A 204 -5.77 11.34 11.78
C SER A 204 -7.27 11.39 11.54
N ASP A 205 -8.10 10.84 12.43
CA ASP A 205 -9.57 10.85 12.28
C ASP A 205 -10.16 12.18 12.80
N VAL A 206 -9.89 13.27 12.10
CA VAL A 206 -10.35 14.62 12.43
C VAL A 206 -11.14 15.27 11.30
N ASP A 207 -12.06 16.16 11.66
CA ASP A 207 -12.81 16.98 10.70
C ASP A 207 -11.87 17.92 9.92
N LEU A 208 -12.36 18.51 8.83
CA LEU A 208 -11.59 19.43 7.97
C LEU A 208 -10.90 20.57 8.76
N GLY A 209 -11.57 21.09 9.79
CA GLY A 209 -10.98 22.09 10.69
C GLY A 209 -9.79 21.55 11.49
N GLY A 210 -9.88 20.30 11.95
CA GLY A 210 -8.78 19.63 12.62
C GLY A 210 -7.59 19.38 11.70
N ILE A 211 -7.82 18.93 10.45
CA ILE A 211 -6.75 18.77 9.46
C ILE A 211 -6.03 20.10 9.23
N THR A 212 -6.78 21.19 9.04
CA THR A 212 -6.21 22.53 8.81
C THR A 212 -5.31 22.96 9.98
N GLN A 213 -5.74 22.69 11.22
CA GLN A 213 -4.95 22.98 12.41
C GLN A 213 -3.69 22.11 12.50
N MET A 214 -3.77 20.83 12.14
CA MET A 214 -2.58 19.96 12.14
C MET A 214 -1.55 20.44 11.12
N LEU A 215 -2.00 20.82 9.93
CA LEU A 215 -1.14 21.38 8.88
C LEU A 215 -0.53 22.72 9.28
N SER A 216 -1.26 23.58 10.01
CA SER A 216 -0.68 24.84 10.50
C SER A 216 0.41 24.60 11.54
N ILE A 217 0.20 23.68 12.48
CA ILE A 217 1.20 23.30 13.50
C ILE A 217 2.45 22.69 12.85
N GLU A 218 2.26 21.88 11.80
CA GLU A 218 3.37 21.31 11.03
C GLU A 218 4.13 22.38 10.24
N ASN A 219 3.44 23.30 9.57
CA ASN A 219 4.05 24.40 8.82
C ASN A 219 4.82 25.38 9.72
N GLU A 220 4.36 25.58 10.95
CA GLU A 220 5.05 26.36 11.98
C GLU A 220 6.27 25.62 12.58
N GLY A 221 6.49 24.35 12.23
CA GLY A 221 7.60 23.54 12.73
C GLY A 221 7.46 23.14 14.20
N ILE A 222 6.26 23.24 14.77
CA ILE A 222 5.97 22.89 16.17
C ILE A 222 5.81 21.38 16.33
N ALA A 223 5.26 20.73 15.30
CA ALA A 223 5.08 19.28 15.29
C ALA A 223 6.44 18.55 15.25
N PRO A 224 6.56 17.36 15.87
CA PRO A 224 7.72 16.52 15.69
C PRO A 224 7.88 16.15 14.21
N LYS A 225 9.11 15.92 13.78
CA LYS A 225 9.33 15.45 12.42
C LYS A 225 8.77 14.05 12.23
N ARG A 226 8.44 13.74 10.97
CA ARG A 226 7.71 12.55 10.56
C ARG A 226 8.54 11.25 10.52
N GLY A 227 9.82 11.28 10.90
CA GLY A 227 10.65 10.06 11.00
C GLY A 227 10.50 9.34 12.34
N ILE A 228 11.08 8.13 12.45
CA ILE A 228 11.10 7.37 13.71
C ILE A 228 11.82 8.15 14.82
N THR A 229 12.86 8.89 14.43
CA THR A 229 13.55 9.81 15.34
C THR A 229 12.94 11.20 15.20
N PRO A 230 12.72 11.92 16.32
CA PRO A 230 12.05 13.22 16.32
C PRO A 230 12.82 14.30 15.51
N ASP A 231 14.09 14.05 15.23
CA ASP A 231 14.98 14.98 14.52
C ASP A 231 15.07 14.71 13.00
N SER A 232 14.54 13.58 12.51
CA SER A 232 14.62 13.18 11.11
C SER A 232 13.27 13.26 10.38
N ASN A 233 13.33 13.64 9.09
CA ASN A 233 12.21 13.60 8.15
C ASN A 233 12.19 12.30 7.32
N ASP A 234 13.02 11.30 7.66
CA ASP A 234 13.11 10.07 6.89
C ASP A 234 11.93 9.15 7.25
N HIS A 235 11.03 8.88 6.29
CA HIS A 235 9.84 8.05 6.54
C HIS A 235 10.06 6.59 6.17
N THR A 236 11.05 6.27 5.33
CA THR A 236 11.28 4.91 4.85
C THR A 236 12.59 4.33 5.37
N TYR A 237 12.55 3.04 5.67
CA TYR A 237 13.68 2.32 6.23
C TYR A 237 13.78 0.94 5.60
N ARG A 238 14.99 0.52 5.25
CA ARG A 238 15.31 -0.90 5.07
C ARG A 238 15.56 -1.51 6.44
N MET A 239 15.02 -2.69 6.72
CA MET A 239 15.14 -3.32 8.02
C MET A 239 15.77 -4.70 7.91
N ALA A 240 16.78 -4.93 8.73
CA ALA A 240 17.33 -6.24 9.03
C ALA A 240 16.98 -6.56 10.50
N LEU A 241 16.22 -7.62 10.71
CA LEU A 241 15.50 -7.89 11.95
C LEU A 241 16.03 -9.14 12.65
N PRO A 242 16.04 -9.14 13.99
CA PRO A 242 16.40 -10.33 14.76
C PRO A 242 15.38 -11.45 14.55
N SER A 243 15.87 -12.69 14.55
CA SER A 243 15.04 -13.89 14.32
C SER A 243 13.93 -14.04 15.35
N GLY A 244 14.17 -13.61 16.60
CA GLY A 244 13.17 -13.60 17.67
C GLY A 244 11.93 -12.78 17.33
N LEU A 245 12.08 -11.69 16.55
CA LEU A 245 10.94 -10.87 16.14
C LEU A 245 10.02 -11.67 15.23
N ARG A 246 10.61 -12.36 14.25
CA ARG A 246 9.85 -13.16 13.29
C ARG A 246 9.20 -14.38 13.94
N GLN A 247 9.88 -15.03 14.88
CA GLN A 247 9.32 -16.15 15.63
C GLN A 247 8.09 -15.73 16.44
N THR A 248 8.18 -14.59 17.15
CA THR A 248 7.05 -14.05 17.92
C THR A 248 5.90 -13.66 17.00
N PHE A 249 6.18 -13.01 15.87
CA PHE A 249 5.18 -12.69 14.85
C PHE A 249 4.45 -13.94 14.33
N ASN A 250 5.20 -14.98 13.95
CA ASN A 250 4.62 -16.24 13.46
C ASN A 250 3.77 -16.93 14.53
N ARG A 251 4.20 -16.89 15.80
CA ARG A 251 3.43 -17.43 16.94
C ARG A 251 2.09 -16.70 17.09
N LEU A 252 2.09 -15.37 17.01
CA LEU A 252 0.86 -14.58 17.08
C LEU A 252 -0.07 -14.82 15.88
N TYR A 253 0.48 -15.15 14.71
CA TYR A 253 -0.28 -15.44 13.50
C TYR A 253 -0.84 -16.87 13.44
N THR A 254 -0.30 -17.79 14.24
CA THR A 254 -0.67 -19.24 14.24
C THR A 254 -2.17 -19.51 14.38
N PRO A 255 -2.95 -18.78 15.21
CA PRO A 255 -4.40 -19.01 15.31
C PRO A 255 -5.13 -18.87 13.97
N LEU A 256 -4.73 -17.94 13.10
CA LEU A 256 -5.33 -17.74 11.77
C LEU A 256 -4.97 -18.86 10.78
N LEU A 257 -3.74 -19.37 10.88
CA LEU A 257 -3.33 -20.53 10.10
C LEU A 257 -4.18 -21.75 10.46
N ASN A 258 -4.40 -21.98 11.76
CA ASN A 258 -5.20 -23.10 12.25
C ASN A 258 -6.67 -22.98 11.84
N LEU A 259 -7.22 -21.76 11.78
CA LEU A 259 -8.57 -21.48 11.31
C LEU A 259 -8.74 -21.85 9.82
N THR A 260 -7.74 -21.53 9.00
CA THR A 260 -7.74 -21.84 7.56
C THR A 260 -7.68 -23.36 7.30
N LEU A 261 -6.97 -24.09 8.15
CA LEU A 261 -6.75 -25.55 7.99
C LEU A 261 -7.86 -26.41 8.64
N ASN A 262 -8.60 -25.90 9.63
CA ASN A 262 -9.59 -26.66 10.40
C ASN A 262 -10.98 -25.99 10.36
N THR A 263 -11.45 -25.63 9.16
CA THR A 263 -12.78 -25.03 8.93
C THR A 263 -13.91 -25.85 9.56
N ASP A 264 -13.77 -27.18 9.66
CA ASP A 264 -14.83 -28.08 10.10
C ASP A 264 -14.94 -28.24 11.63
N LYS A 265 -13.94 -27.81 12.42
CA LYS A 265 -13.91 -28.01 13.88
C LYS A 265 -14.31 -26.78 14.71
N TYR A 266 -14.20 -25.58 14.14
CA TYR A 266 -14.42 -24.32 14.89
C TYR A 266 -15.85 -23.78 14.86
N GLY A 267 -16.75 -24.38 14.07
CA GLY A 267 -18.12 -23.90 13.86
C GLY A 267 -19.06 -23.88 15.08
N LYS A 268 -18.60 -24.23 16.28
CA LYS A 268 -19.45 -24.30 17.49
C LYS A 268 -19.12 -23.30 18.61
N HIS A 269 -17.96 -22.63 18.63
CA HIS A 269 -17.57 -21.85 19.81
C HIS A 269 -16.95 -20.45 19.58
N ALA A 270 -16.54 -20.07 18.37
CA ALA A 270 -16.03 -18.70 18.13
C ALA A 270 -16.27 -18.25 16.68
N SER A 271 -16.63 -16.97 16.49
CA SER A 271 -16.73 -16.36 15.16
C SER A 271 -15.33 -16.22 14.54
N PRO A 272 -15.12 -16.66 13.29
CA PRO A 272 -13.86 -16.45 12.55
C PRO A 272 -13.37 -15.00 12.57
N GLN A 273 -14.29 -14.03 12.48
CA GLN A 273 -14.00 -12.60 12.48
C GLN A 273 -13.46 -12.12 13.84
N ALA A 274 -13.99 -12.66 14.94
CA ALA A 274 -13.50 -12.31 16.28
C ALA A 274 -12.04 -12.74 16.47
N ILE A 275 -11.67 -13.94 15.98
CA ILE A 275 -10.29 -14.44 16.01
C ILE A 275 -9.38 -13.56 15.15
N THR A 276 -9.82 -13.18 13.94
CA THR A 276 -9.07 -12.26 13.06
C THR A 276 -8.79 -10.93 13.72
N ASN A 277 -9.80 -10.34 14.36
CA ASN A 277 -9.65 -9.06 15.06
C ASN A 277 -8.69 -9.18 16.26
N GLU A 278 -8.81 -10.24 17.06
CA GLU A 278 -7.92 -10.46 18.20
C GLU A 278 -6.46 -10.62 17.75
N VAL A 279 -6.22 -11.41 16.69
CA VAL A 279 -4.87 -11.60 16.13
C VAL A 279 -4.32 -10.29 15.57
N TYR A 280 -5.15 -9.52 14.85
CA TYR A 280 -4.75 -8.20 14.37
C TYR A 280 -4.31 -7.29 15.52
N HIS A 281 -5.12 -7.17 16.58
CA HIS A 281 -4.81 -6.31 17.72
C HIS A 281 -3.55 -6.77 18.48
N ASN A 282 -3.36 -8.08 18.64
CA ASN A 282 -2.16 -8.64 19.28
C ASN A 282 -0.89 -8.34 18.47
N ILE A 283 -0.93 -8.51 17.14
CA ILE A 283 0.21 -8.19 16.26
C ILE A 283 0.45 -6.67 16.21
N ASN A 284 -0.61 -5.86 16.08
CA ASN A 284 -0.50 -4.39 16.06
C ASN A 284 0.15 -3.88 17.36
N ARG A 285 -0.34 -4.35 18.53
CA ARG A 285 0.25 -4.00 19.83
C ARG A 285 1.70 -4.43 19.94
N TYR A 286 2.04 -5.64 19.50
CA TYR A 286 3.41 -6.14 19.51
C TYR A 286 4.35 -5.27 18.67
N LEU A 287 3.97 -4.96 17.42
CA LEU A 287 4.79 -4.15 16.52
C LEU A 287 4.89 -2.68 16.97
N LYS A 288 3.80 -2.09 17.50
CA LYS A 288 3.85 -0.76 18.13
C LYS A 288 4.91 -0.72 19.23
N ARG A 289 4.86 -1.65 20.19
CA ARG A 289 5.81 -1.69 21.31
C ARG A 289 7.25 -1.87 20.84
N PHE A 290 7.47 -2.67 19.80
CA PHE A 290 8.79 -2.84 19.18
C PHE A 290 9.30 -1.54 18.58
N ILE A 291 8.49 -0.84 17.76
CA ILE A 291 8.90 0.42 17.12
C ILE A 291 9.09 1.54 18.16
N SER A 292 8.17 1.69 19.11
CA SER A 292 8.20 2.71 20.17
C SER A 292 9.32 2.48 21.20
N ARG A 293 9.92 1.29 21.24
CA ARG A 293 10.93 0.88 22.24
C ARG A 293 10.39 0.91 23.68
N ASP A 294 9.12 0.55 23.84
CA ASP A 294 8.42 0.63 25.14
C ASP A 294 8.87 -0.45 26.13
N ASP A 295 9.54 -1.51 25.66
CA ASP A 295 9.95 -2.66 26.48
C ASP A 295 11.47 -2.65 26.73
N PRO A 296 11.94 -2.39 27.97
CA PRO A 296 13.36 -2.31 28.29
C PRO A 296 14.13 -3.62 28.03
N ASP A 297 13.45 -4.76 28.23
CA ASP A 297 14.01 -6.12 28.07
C ASP A 297 13.65 -6.73 26.70
N GLY A 298 12.93 -5.97 25.87
CA GLY A 298 12.52 -6.38 24.54
C GLY A 298 13.64 -6.35 23.50
N LEU A 299 13.32 -6.82 22.29
CA LEU A 299 14.21 -6.74 21.13
C LEU A 299 14.49 -5.27 20.79
N ARG A 300 15.77 -4.93 20.67
CA ARG A 300 16.21 -3.57 20.35
C ARG A 300 16.56 -3.44 18.88
N TYR A 301 16.52 -2.21 18.38
CA TYR A 301 17.04 -1.88 17.06
C TYR A 301 17.76 -0.53 17.07
N ARG A 302 18.75 -0.39 16.18
CA ARG A 302 19.47 0.85 15.93
C ARG A 302 19.14 1.38 14.53
N ILE A 303 19.06 2.71 14.41
CA ILE A 303 18.91 3.39 13.12
C ILE A 303 20.31 3.74 12.63
N VAL A 304 20.65 3.30 11.43
CA VAL A 304 22.00 3.39 10.85
C VAL A 304 21.89 3.88 9.41
N ARG A 305 22.99 4.41 8.85
CA ARG A 305 23.11 4.66 7.41
C ARG A 305 23.96 3.56 6.79
N ARG A 306 23.59 3.08 5.61
CA ARG A 306 24.39 2.06 4.92
C ARG A 306 25.78 2.58 4.60
N LYS A 307 26.74 1.66 4.66
CA LYS A 307 28.12 1.92 4.22
C LYS A 307 28.16 1.78 2.70
N ALA A 308 29.04 2.55 2.04
CA ALA A 308 29.13 2.51 0.57
C ALA A 308 29.36 1.11 -0.01
N PHE A 309 30.10 0.24 0.70
CA PHE A 309 30.30 -1.16 0.27
C PHE A 309 29.05 -2.03 0.42
N GLU A 310 28.19 -1.76 1.41
CA GLU A 310 26.91 -2.45 1.58
C GLU A 310 25.98 -2.11 0.42
N ASP A 311 26.01 -0.86 -0.07
CA ASP A 311 25.24 -0.42 -1.23
C ASP A 311 25.72 -1.04 -2.54
N ILE A 312 27.03 -1.20 -2.74
CA ILE A 312 27.59 -1.78 -3.96
C ILE A 312 27.33 -3.29 -4.03
N LEU A 313 27.48 -4.01 -2.91
CA LEU A 313 27.34 -5.46 -2.85
C LEU A 313 25.92 -5.93 -2.59
N ASP A 314 25.01 -5.00 -2.30
CA ASP A 314 23.63 -5.24 -1.90
C ASP A 314 23.50 -6.31 -0.80
N GLY A 315 24.31 -6.16 0.25
CA GLY A 315 24.34 -7.08 1.39
C GLY A 315 24.51 -6.34 2.71
N GLU A 316 23.94 -6.91 3.78
CA GLU A 316 24.17 -6.45 5.15
C GLU A 316 25.41 -7.13 5.75
N PHE A 317 26.36 -6.34 6.24
CA PHE A 317 27.58 -6.88 6.88
C PHE A 317 27.48 -6.98 8.40
N ASP A 318 26.52 -6.29 9.01
CA ASP A 318 26.35 -6.26 10.46
C ASP A 318 25.44 -7.42 10.91
N ASP A 319 25.83 -8.10 11.99
CA ASP A 319 25.06 -9.20 12.57
C ASP A 319 23.80 -8.67 13.27
N THR A 320 22.64 -9.22 12.89
CA THR A 320 21.32 -8.86 13.43
C THR A 320 20.75 -9.88 14.40
N THR A 321 21.56 -10.82 14.88
CA THR A 321 21.11 -11.89 15.78
C THR A 321 20.46 -11.36 17.07
N PHE A 322 21.02 -10.29 17.65
CA PHE A 322 20.56 -9.72 18.93
C PHE A 322 19.93 -8.33 18.82
N GLU A 323 20.31 -7.55 17.81
CA GLU A 323 19.85 -6.17 17.60
C GLU A 323 19.39 -6.01 16.14
N GLY A 324 18.21 -5.42 15.94
CA GLY A 324 17.74 -5.06 14.62
C GLY A 324 18.44 -3.81 14.07
N LEU A 325 18.49 -3.69 12.76
CA LEU A 325 19.06 -2.54 12.07
C LEU A 325 18.00 -1.94 11.16
N PHE A 326 17.81 -0.62 11.30
CA PHE A 326 16.95 0.19 10.45
C PHE A 326 17.84 1.14 9.66
N TYR A 327 18.06 0.81 8.40
CA TYR A 327 18.82 1.63 7.48
C TYR A 327 17.93 2.74 6.92
N ILE A 328 18.37 3.98 7.07
CA ILE A 328 17.72 5.13 6.44
C ILE A 328 17.81 4.98 4.91
N ASP A 329 16.70 5.24 4.22
CA ASP A 329 16.54 5.15 2.78
C ASP A 329 16.03 6.47 2.18
N ASP A 330 16.29 6.72 0.89
CA ASP A 330 15.94 7.94 0.15
C ASP A 330 14.47 7.97 -0.35
N GLY A 331 13.62 7.07 0.17
CA GLY A 331 12.19 7.00 -0.11
C GLY A 331 11.75 5.90 -1.08
N ASN A 332 12.68 5.17 -1.71
CA ASN A 332 12.37 4.32 -2.87
C ASN A 332 12.67 2.83 -2.69
N SER A 333 13.37 2.43 -1.62
CA SER A 333 13.85 1.06 -1.47
C SER A 333 12.73 0.02 -1.34
N PHE A 334 11.59 0.37 -0.74
CA PHE A 334 10.47 -0.56 -0.67
C PHE A 334 9.87 -0.88 -2.06
N GLY A 335 10.17 -0.05 -3.06
CA GLY A 335 9.87 -0.28 -4.46
C GLY A 335 10.43 -1.59 -5.01
N ASP A 336 11.48 -2.15 -4.40
CA ASP A 336 12.07 -3.45 -4.75
C ASP A 336 11.06 -4.61 -4.60
N THR A 337 9.99 -4.41 -3.83
CA THR A 337 8.88 -5.37 -3.69
C THR A 337 7.79 -5.22 -4.75
N LEU A 338 7.86 -4.17 -5.57
CA LEU A 338 6.89 -3.76 -6.59
C LEU A 338 7.52 -3.87 -7.98
N TYR A 339 6.72 -3.63 -9.03
CA TYR A 339 7.26 -3.51 -10.39
C TYR A 339 8.20 -2.32 -10.54
N TYR A 340 7.92 -1.23 -9.81
CA TYR A 340 8.71 0.00 -9.84
C TYR A 340 10.21 -0.22 -9.58
N GLY A 341 10.59 -1.02 -8.58
CA GLY A 341 12.01 -1.34 -8.29
C GLY A 341 12.62 -2.36 -9.26
N ASN A 342 11.79 -3.20 -9.88
CA ASN A 342 12.21 -4.26 -10.80
C ASN A 342 12.09 -3.87 -12.28
N GLU A 343 12.04 -2.57 -12.60
CA GLU A 343 11.80 -2.08 -13.96
C GLU A 343 12.82 -2.61 -14.97
N TRP A 344 14.11 -2.63 -14.62
CA TRP A 344 15.17 -3.14 -15.50
C TRP A 344 14.96 -4.61 -15.86
N LEU A 345 14.58 -5.44 -14.88
CA LEU A 345 14.30 -6.85 -15.10
C LEU A 345 13.11 -7.03 -16.05
N LEU A 346 12.02 -6.29 -15.82
CA LEU A 346 10.82 -6.35 -16.65
C LEU A 346 11.10 -5.85 -18.08
N PHE A 347 11.86 -4.76 -18.22
CA PHE A 347 12.24 -4.21 -19.52
C PHE A 347 13.13 -5.17 -20.31
N THR A 348 14.14 -5.76 -19.67
CA THR A 348 15.00 -6.77 -20.30
C THR A 348 14.20 -8.01 -20.68
N PHE A 349 13.27 -8.46 -19.84
CA PHE A 349 12.36 -9.56 -20.18
C PHE A 349 11.55 -9.25 -21.45
N ASP A 350 10.92 -8.07 -21.52
CA ASP A 350 10.13 -7.64 -22.68
C ASP A 350 10.97 -7.61 -23.97
N ALA A 351 12.20 -7.09 -23.89
CA ALA A 351 13.14 -7.04 -25.02
C ALA A 351 13.58 -8.44 -25.47
N LEU A 352 13.94 -9.32 -24.54
CA LEU A 352 14.35 -10.69 -24.85
C LEU A 352 13.18 -11.52 -25.42
N LEU A 353 11.98 -11.34 -24.88
CA LEU A 353 10.77 -11.97 -25.40
C LEU A 353 10.46 -11.50 -26.83
N PHE A 354 10.58 -10.19 -27.10
CA PHE A 354 10.43 -9.66 -28.45
C PHE A 354 11.42 -10.32 -29.42
N CYS A 355 12.70 -10.35 -29.06
CA CYS A 355 13.74 -10.97 -29.88
C CYS A 355 13.53 -12.47 -30.08
N LEU A 356 13.06 -13.19 -29.05
CA LEU A 356 12.77 -14.62 -29.14
C LEU A 356 11.65 -14.89 -30.16
N VAL A 357 10.56 -14.13 -30.10
CA VAL A 357 9.44 -14.30 -31.03
C VAL A 357 9.84 -13.86 -32.44
N ASP A 358 10.63 -12.80 -32.60
CA ASP A 358 11.13 -12.37 -33.92
C ASP A 358 12.07 -13.41 -34.52
N LEU A 359 12.92 -14.05 -33.71
CA LEU A 359 13.81 -15.12 -34.16
C LEU A 359 13.02 -16.34 -34.67
N LEU A 360 11.91 -16.68 -34.02
CA LEU A 360 11.07 -17.84 -34.37
C LEU A 360 10.14 -17.56 -35.57
N SER A 361 9.58 -16.36 -35.65
CA SER A 361 8.52 -16.02 -36.61
C SER A 361 8.96 -15.15 -37.77
N GLN A 362 10.10 -14.46 -37.64
CA GLN A 362 10.58 -13.42 -38.56
C GLN A 362 9.54 -12.32 -38.83
N ASN A 363 8.62 -12.10 -37.87
CA ASN A 363 7.53 -11.16 -38.00
C ASN A 363 7.50 -10.22 -36.78
N LEU A 364 7.79 -8.94 -37.03
CA LEU A 364 7.81 -7.90 -36.00
C LEU A 364 6.44 -7.68 -35.37
N ILE A 365 5.36 -7.76 -36.16
CA ILE A 365 3.99 -7.56 -35.69
C ILE A 365 3.59 -8.70 -34.75
N LEU A 366 3.93 -9.94 -35.11
CA LEU A 366 3.66 -11.09 -34.26
C LEU A 366 4.45 -10.98 -32.95
N SER A 367 5.71 -10.54 -33.02
CA SER A 367 6.55 -10.30 -31.85
C SER A 367 5.96 -9.24 -30.91
N ALA A 368 5.51 -8.11 -31.46
CA ALA A 368 4.82 -7.08 -30.72
C ALA A 368 3.55 -7.59 -30.03
N PHE A 369 2.72 -8.36 -30.75
CA PHE A 369 1.50 -8.94 -30.20
C PHE A 369 1.78 -9.84 -29.00
N PHE A 370 2.76 -10.74 -29.11
CA PHE A 370 3.08 -11.67 -28.01
C PHE A 370 3.65 -10.97 -26.78
N VAL A 371 4.50 -9.96 -26.95
CA VAL A 371 5.03 -9.20 -25.80
C VAL A 371 3.91 -8.45 -25.09
N ILE A 372 3.01 -7.79 -25.83
CA ILE A 372 1.85 -7.10 -25.23
C ILE A 372 0.93 -8.10 -24.52
N LEU A 373 0.67 -9.26 -25.13
CA LEU A 373 -0.20 -10.29 -24.57
C LEU A 373 0.40 -10.85 -23.26
N ILE A 374 1.66 -11.28 -23.29
CA ILE A 374 2.33 -11.87 -22.12
C ILE A 374 2.51 -10.82 -21.02
N GLY A 375 2.90 -9.60 -21.38
CA GLY A 375 3.00 -8.48 -20.43
C GLY A 375 1.65 -8.19 -19.76
N SER A 376 0.56 -8.19 -20.52
CA SER A 376 -0.80 -8.00 -19.97
C SER A 376 -1.18 -9.13 -19.01
N ILE A 377 -0.86 -10.39 -19.35
CA ILE A 377 -1.10 -11.54 -18.48
C ILE A 377 -0.31 -11.40 -17.18
N PHE A 378 0.96 -10.99 -17.23
CA PHE A 378 1.77 -10.79 -16.02
C PHE A 378 1.24 -9.67 -15.14
N THR A 379 0.78 -8.55 -15.70
CA THR A 379 0.14 -7.48 -14.92
C THR A 379 -1.13 -7.99 -14.25
N LEU A 380 -2.02 -8.67 -14.98
CA LEU A 380 -3.26 -9.23 -14.43
C LEU A 380 -3.00 -10.25 -13.30
N LEU A 381 -2.04 -11.16 -13.50
CA LEU A 381 -1.65 -12.13 -12.48
C LEU A 381 -1.07 -11.44 -11.26
N ARG A 382 -0.23 -10.41 -11.46
CA ARG A 382 0.36 -9.65 -10.35
C ARG A 382 -0.70 -8.89 -9.57
N ASP A 383 -1.65 -8.24 -10.24
CA ASP A 383 -2.74 -7.50 -9.59
C ASP A 383 -3.65 -8.43 -8.79
N ASP A 384 -4.05 -9.57 -9.34
CA ASP A 384 -4.91 -10.55 -8.64
C ASP A 384 -4.18 -11.20 -7.45
N LEU A 385 -2.97 -11.71 -7.65
CA LEU A 385 -2.17 -12.31 -6.58
C LEU A 385 -1.79 -11.28 -5.52
N GLY A 386 -1.50 -10.05 -5.96
CA GLY A 386 -1.17 -8.90 -5.15
C GLY A 386 -2.29 -8.49 -4.21
N ARG A 387 -3.51 -8.36 -4.75
CA ARG A 387 -4.74 -8.07 -4.02
C ARG A 387 -5.04 -9.14 -2.97
N ARG A 388 -5.06 -10.41 -3.36
CA ARG A 388 -5.30 -11.54 -2.43
C ARG A 388 -4.26 -11.62 -1.33
N ASN A 389 -2.99 -11.42 -1.68
CA ASN A 389 -1.89 -11.41 -0.71
C ASN A 389 -1.99 -10.22 0.25
N THR A 390 -2.42 -9.06 -0.24
CA THR A 390 -2.67 -7.86 0.57
C THR A 390 -3.82 -8.09 1.54
N ALA A 391 -4.98 -8.54 1.07
CA ALA A 391 -6.13 -8.90 1.90
C ALA A 391 -5.73 -9.88 3.01
N ARG A 392 -5.10 -11.00 2.65
CA ARG A 392 -4.69 -12.03 3.60
C ARG A 392 -3.71 -11.54 4.64
N LYS A 393 -2.72 -10.73 4.27
CA LYS A 393 -1.64 -10.32 5.18
C LYS A 393 -2.01 -9.09 6.03
N THR A 394 -2.87 -8.22 5.52
CA THR A 394 -3.40 -7.07 6.26
C THR A 394 -4.63 -7.40 7.08
N LEU A 395 -5.21 -8.60 6.88
CA LEU A 395 -6.45 -9.06 7.53
C LEU A 395 -7.68 -8.23 7.16
N ILE A 396 -7.63 -7.55 6.02
CA ILE A 396 -8.73 -6.78 5.43
C ILE A 396 -9.48 -7.71 4.46
N ASP A 397 -10.80 -7.59 4.42
CA ASP A 397 -11.63 -8.32 3.45
C ASP A 397 -11.30 -7.83 2.02
N GLU A 398 -11.09 -8.78 1.11
CA GLU A 398 -10.73 -8.52 -0.29
C GLU A 398 -11.74 -7.62 -1.01
N ARG A 399 -13.01 -7.62 -0.58
CA ARG A 399 -14.06 -6.76 -1.16
C ARG A 399 -13.81 -5.26 -0.99
N PHE A 400 -12.97 -4.88 -0.03
CA PHE A 400 -12.57 -3.49 0.17
C PHE A 400 -11.34 -3.09 -0.64
N LEU A 401 -10.70 -4.04 -1.33
CA LEU A 401 -9.53 -3.82 -2.16
C LEU A 401 -9.93 -3.65 -3.64
N ILE A 402 -9.61 -2.49 -4.19
CA ILE A 402 -9.97 -2.08 -5.56
C ILE A 402 -8.89 -2.51 -6.55
#